data_AF-A0A1H6I0U5-F1
#
_entry.id   AF-A0A1H6I0U5-F1
#
_cell.length_a   1.000
_cell.length_b   1.000
_cell.length_c   1.000
_cell.angle_alpha   90.00
_cell.angle_beta   90.00
_cell.angle_gamma   90.00
#
_symmetry.space_group_name_H-M   'P 1'
#
loop_
_entity.id
_entity.type
_entity.pdbx_description
1 polymer ?
#
loop_
_entity_poly.entity_id
_entity_poly.type
_entity_poly.pdbx_seq_one_letter_code
_entity_poly.pdbx_strand_id
1 'polypeptide(L)'
;MPTLVKWLSLLVIVTSLSAIVFGTGAFSAVTADRIGEIDAASDESALLGIDIEQPVEARGGSTLVTVTNNAEEPLVVGLSLTSNTDPGVSIPAGMQEATIVPGESTTFSVNVNPARQPETIEFDLNAVSQGGDGISVSLTRSTTVEEIDVGVCTGPRHVFDRNVNGDVDVDNGSVVLSSNVRVNGDVDAAECVIVKDKGQIGGDVSAGAKVQLGSNAQIKGAIDAGSDVTLGDKAQAKGDVDTEGGVSVGVKSQIGGDTTAGGDVSVGEKAQIKGDTDAGGTVNLDSNAQIKGSADAGGDVSASEKVQIEGDTTASGDITAGDDAQLKGDADAGGSISLGTGAQIKGSADAAGDVSVDEKAQIKGDATADGGSVSLGRTADIDGDVSAADDVSLGDDAQIKGAVDAGGDVSLGENAQIKDDLTAGGDLDLGENARVDGDVSIGSNATLTMGPNSAITGELEADDPSTVTIECAPGATIDGTSCDSYTFG
;
A
#
# COMPACT_ATOMS: atom_id res chain seq x y z
N MET A 1 87.95 27.83 -44.78
CA MET A 1 86.79 27.49 -45.63
C MET A 1 86.90 26.00 -46.00
N PRO A 2 85.80 25.27 -46.23
CA PRO A 2 84.39 25.63 -46.05
C PRO A 2 83.78 24.98 -44.79
N THR A 3 82.45 24.96 -44.73
CA THR A 3 81.59 24.56 -43.60
C THR A 3 81.12 23.10 -43.66
N LEU A 4 80.78 22.52 -42.50
CA LEU A 4 79.60 21.64 -42.37
C LEU A 4 79.15 21.62 -40.89
N VAL A 5 77.89 21.98 -40.64
CA VAL A 5 77.34 22.14 -39.28
C VAL A 5 76.70 20.83 -38.83
N LYS A 6 77.10 20.33 -37.66
CA LYS A 6 76.35 19.27 -36.96
C LYS A 6 75.17 19.91 -36.21
N TRP A 7 73.99 19.33 -36.36
CA TRP A 7 72.99 19.32 -35.29
C TRP A 7 72.72 17.88 -34.88
N LEU A 8 72.63 17.66 -33.58
CA LEU A 8 72.51 16.35 -32.94
C LEU A 8 71.07 16.20 -32.48
N SER A 9 70.43 15.06 -32.77
CA SER A 9 69.08 14.77 -32.30
C SER A 9 69.06 14.73 -30.77
N LEU A 10 68.34 15.67 -30.14
CA LEU A 10 68.06 15.64 -28.71
C LEU A 10 66.59 15.34 -28.47
N LEU A 11 66.33 14.25 -27.77
CA LEU A 11 64.99 13.84 -27.35
C LEU A 11 64.52 14.75 -26.20
N VAL A 12 63.37 15.41 -26.37
CA VAL A 12 62.62 16.04 -25.29
C VAL A 12 61.24 15.42 -25.25
N ILE A 13 60.96 14.63 -24.22
CA ILE A 13 59.63 14.09 -23.95
C ILE A 13 58.85 15.15 -23.18
N VAL A 14 57.76 15.65 -23.75
CA VAL A 14 56.80 16.50 -23.04
C VAL A 14 55.65 15.62 -22.54
N THR A 15 55.70 15.23 -21.27
CA THR A 15 54.56 14.62 -20.59
C THR A 15 53.59 15.71 -20.14
N SER A 16 52.56 15.98 -20.94
CA SER A 16 51.40 16.74 -20.47
C SER A 16 50.64 15.90 -19.44
N LEU A 17 50.67 16.32 -18.17
CA LEU A 17 49.87 15.67 -17.12
C LEU A 17 48.38 15.87 -17.40
N SER A 18 47.60 14.79 -17.29
CA SER A 18 46.14 14.86 -17.26
C SER A 18 45.69 15.50 -15.94
N ALA A 19 45.29 16.76 -15.98
CA ALA A 19 44.53 17.38 -14.89
C ALA A 19 43.03 17.08 -15.11
N ILE A 20 42.54 15.97 -14.52
CA ILE A 20 41.10 15.70 -14.48
C ILE A 20 40.48 16.60 -13.41
N VAL A 21 39.82 17.67 -13.85
CA VAL A 21 39.07 18.58 -12.98
C VAL A 21 37.63 18.11 -12.92
N PHE A 22 37.24 17.46 -11.83
CA PHE A 22 35.83 17.30 -11.48
C PHE A 22 35.34 18.61 -10.84
N GLY A 23 34.65 19.44 -11.61
CA GLY A 23 34.05 20.69 -11.15
C GLY A 23 32.62 20.81 -11.65
N THR A 24 31.68 21.06 -10.74
CA THR A 24 30.26 21.30 -11.05
C THR A 24 30.07 22.76 -11.45
N GLY A 25 30.52 23.13 -12.65
CA GLY A 25 30.45 24.49 -13.19
C GLY A 25 29.74 24.56 -14.53
N ALA A 26 29.05 25.67 -14.80
CA ALA A 26 28.07 25.80 -15.88
C ALA A 26 28.61 25.67 -17.33
N PHE A 27 29.93 25.62 -17.56
CA PHE A 27 30.52 25.63 -18.91
C PHE A 27 31.60 24.57 -19.09
N SER A 28 31.55 23.83 -20.21
CA SER A 28 32.65 22.98 -20.69
C SER A 28 33.67 23.77 -21.51
N ALA A 29 33.25 24.83 -22.21
CA ALA A 29 34.11 25.83 -22.82
C ALA A 29 33.39 27.19 -22.97
N VAL A 30 34.13 28.30 -22.85
CA VAL A 30 33.66 29.65 -23.18
C VAL A 30 34.70 30.31 -24.09
N THR A 31 34.26 30.89 -25.20
CA THR A 31 35.12 31.66 -26.12
C THR A 31 34.56 33.06 -26.31
N ALA A 32 35.09 34.03 -25.56
CA ALA A 32 34.72 35.44 -25.67
C ALA A 32 35.87 36.25 -26.31
N ASP A 33 35.58 37.01 -27.37
CA ASP A 33 36.59 37.82 -28.09
C ASP A 33 36.90 39.18 -27.41
N ARG A 34 36.52 39.35 -26.13
CA ARG A 34 36.86 40.53 -25.32
C ARG A 34 37.21 40.16 -23.89
N ILE A 35 38.12 40.94 -23.32
CA ILE A 35 38.74 40.70 -22.02
C ILE A 35 37.77 41.06 -20.89
N GLY A 36 37.34 40.05 -20.15
CA GLY A 36 36.69 40.16 -18.85
C GLY A 36 36.84 38.84 -18.08
N GLU A 37 37.09 38.92 -16.78
CA GLU A 37 36.93 37.75 -15.91
C GLU A 37 35.43 37.50 -15.73
N ILE A 38 34.95 36.34 -16.16
CA ILE A 38 33.58 35.88 -15.91
C ILE A 38 33.66 34.97 -14.69
N ASP A 39 33.13 35.42 -13.55
CA ASP A 39 32.95 34.55 -12.39
C ASP A 39 32.05 33.37 -12.75
N ALA A 40 32.38 32.18 -12.24
CA ALA A 40 31.64 30.96 -12.51
C ALA A 40 30.30 30.96 -11.76
N ALA A 41 29.28 31.56 -12.39
CA ALA A 41 27.90 31.56 -11.93
C ALA A 41 27.30 30.14 -11.85
N SER A 42 26.18 30.01 -11.13
CA SER A 42 25.28 28.84 -11.27
C SER A 42 24.70 28.81 -12.69
N ASP A 43 24.22 27.63 -13.12
CA ASP A 43 23.59 27.46 -14.42
C ASP A 43 22.41 28.43 -14.66
N GLU A 44 21.70 28.88 -13.62
CA GLU A 44 20.64 29.90 -13.68
C GLU A 44 21.18 31.31 -14.00
N SER A 45 22.34 31.66 -13.44
CA SER A 45 22.94 33.01 -13.45
C SER A 45 24.03 33.19 -14.52
N ALA A 46 24.23 32.18 -15.37
CA ALA A 46 25.09 32.22 -16.54
C ALA A 46 24.52 33.14 -17.65
N LEU A 47 25.37 33.57 -18.61
CA LEU A 47 24.93 34.33 -19.80
C LEU A 47 23.83 33.61 -20.61
N LEU A 48 23.85 32.29 -20.56
CA LEU A 48 22.78 31.41 -20.99
C LEU A 48 22.29 30.69 -19.74
N GLY A 49 21.13 31.08 -19.22
CA GLY A 49 20.50 30.40 -18.10
C GLY A 49 20.05 29.00 -18.55
N ILE A 50 20.48 27.96 -17.86
CA ILE A 50 20.20 26.56 -18.20
C ILE A 50 19.49 25.87 -17.03
N ASP A 51 18.24 25.50 -17.27
CA ASP A 51 17.42 24.70 -16.36
C ASP A 51 17.03 23.40 -17.07
N ILE A 52 17.47 22.25 -16.55
CA ILE A 52 17.39 20.96 -17.23
C ILE A 52 16.31 20.12 -16.57
N GLU A 53 15.38 19.58 -17.35
CA GLU A 53 14.40 18.63 -16.82
C GLU A 53 15.13 17.37 -16.37
N GLN A 54 15.01 17.05 -15.09
CA GLN A 54 15.60 15.87 -14.50
C GLN A 54 14.55 15.12 -13.65
N PRO A 55 14.49 13.78 -13.73
CA PRO A 55 14.67 13.04 -14.97
C PRO A 55 13.64 13.46 -16.04
N VAL A 56 13.98 13.27 -17.31
CA VAL A 56 13.03 13.44 -18.41
C VAL A 56 12.06 12.26 -18.45
N GLU A 57 10.77 12.55 -18.56
CA GLU A 57 9.72 11.54 -18.62
C GLU A 57 9.80 10.71 -19.91
N ALA A 58 9.54 9.40 -19.84
CA ALA A 58 9.53 8.48 -20.97
C ALA A 58 8.29 8.63 -21.90
N ARG A 59 7.93 9.86 -22.32
CA ARG A 59 6.78 10.15 -23.20
C ARG A 59 7.12 11.04 -24.40
N GLY A 60 6.12 11.28 -25.25
CA GLY A 60 6.21 12.21 -26.37
C GLY A 60 6.00 13.65 -25.90
N GLY A 61 6.91 14.56 -26.27
CA GLY A 61 6.83 15.99 -25.93
C GLY A 61 7.38 16.39 -24.56
N SER A 62 7.99 15.47 -23.80
CA SER A 62 8.61 15.75 -22.49
C SER A 62 9.61 16.91 -22.58
N THR A 63 9.57 17.84 -21.64
CA THR A 63 10.60 18.88 -21.49
C THR A 63 11.98 18.23 -21.36
N LEU A 64 12.99 18.86 -21.95
CA LEU A 64 14.41 18.48 -21.80
C LEU A 64 15.19 19.58 -21.10
N VAL A 65 15.00 20.83 -21.52
CA VAL A 65 15.75 21.99 -21.01
C VAL A 65 15.02 23.29 -21.31
N THR A 66 14.87 24.14 -20.30
CA THR A 66 14.50 25.55 -20.44
C THR A 66 15.77 26.39 -20.51
N VAL A 67 15.83 27.27 -21.50
CA VAL A 67 16.98 28.10 -21.80
C VAL A 67 16.59 29.57 -21.72
N THR A 68 17.28 30.34 -20.88
CA THR A 68 17.04 31.77 -20.66
C THR A 68 18.18 32.59 -21.24
N ASN A 69 17.88 33.63 -22.02
CA ASN A 69 18.90 34.52 -22.55
C ASN A 69 19.19 35.67 -21.57
N ASN A 70 20.24 35.52 -20.77
CA ASN A 70 20.72 36.55 -19.83
C ASN A 70 21.75 37.52 -20.47
N ALA A 71 22.04 37.39 -21.77
CA ALA A 71 22.92 38.31 -22.50
C ALA A 71 22.16 39.55 -23.00
N GLU A 72 22.88 40.65 -23.27
CA GLU A 72 22.31 41.90 -23.79
C GLU A 72 21.94 41.86 -25.30
N GLU A 73 22.18 40.72 -25.98
CA GLU A 73 21.91 40.53 -27.42
C GLU A 73 21.12 39.23 -27.71
N PRO A 74 20.30 39.16 -28.79
CA PRO A 74 19.56 37.95 -29.13
C PRO A 74 20.47 36.79 -29.49
N LEU A 75 20.18 35.61 -28.94
CA LEU A 75 20.93 34.37 -29.18
C LEU A 75 20.09 33.40 -30.02
N VAL A 76 20.70 32.81 -31.05
CA VAL A 76 20.20 31.63 -31.75
C VAL A 76 20.76 30.40 -31.03
N VAL A 77 19.88 29.61 -30.43
CA VAL A 77 20.21 28.43 -29.63
C VAL A 77 19.78 27.18 -30.39
N GLY A 78 20.74 26.33 -30.74
CA GLY A 78 20.52 25.01 -31.34
C GLY A 78 20.68 23.88 -30.33
N LEU A 79 19.81 22.87 -30.42
CA LEU A 79 19.82 21.64 -29.62
C LEU A 79 20.11 20.42 -30.52
N SER A 80 21.02 19.55 -30.09
CA SER A 80 21.26 18.25 -30.73
C SER A 80 21.54 17.13 -29.72
N LEU A 81 20.95 15.96 -29.91
CA LEU A 81 21.27 14.75 -29.14
C LEU A 81 22.63 14.19 -29.58
N THR A 82 23.45 13.74 -28.64
CA THR A 82 24.76 13.12 -28.95
C THR A 82 24.61 11.66 -29.39
N SER A 83 25.71 11.05 -29.83
CA SER A 83 25.77 9.61 -30.17
C SER A 83 25.65 8.66 -28.97
N ASN A 84 25.64 9.16 -27.74
CA ASN A 84 25.53 8.36 -26.52
C ASN A 84 24.06 8.14 -26.10
N THR A 85 23.15 8.98 -26.58
CA THR A 85 21.70 8.87 -26.35
C THR A 85 21.10 7.68 -27.10
N ASP A 86 20.20 6.95 -26.44
CA ASP A 86 19.52 5.81 -27.08
C ASP A 86 18.63 6.26 -28.27
N PRO A 87 18.64 5.54 -29.41
CA PRO A 87 17.79 5.82 -30.57
C PRO A 87 16.26 5.78 -30.35
N GLY A 88 15.78 5.54 -29.12
CA GLY A 88 14.40 5.76 -28.70
C GLY A 88 14.07 7.21 -28.34
N VAL A 89 15.07 8.09 -28.23
CA VAL A 89 14.92 9.51 -27.97
C VAL A 89 15.08 10.31 -29.26
N SER A 90 14.25 11.34 -29.47
CA SER A 90 14.31 12.21 -30.65
C SER A 90 13.79 13.62 -30.36
N ILE A 91 14.30 14.64 -31.04
CA ILE A 91 13.80 16.02 -30.91
C ILE A 91 12.59 16.21 -31.86
N PRO A 92 11.44 16.76 -31.43
CA PRO A 92 10.30 17.08 -32.29
C PRO A 92 10.68 17.95 -33.48
N ALA A 93 10.04 17.73 -34.63
CA ALA A 93 10.34 18.48 -35.86
C ALA A 93 10.06 19.98 -35.68
N GLY A 94 11.08 20.82 -35.86
CA GLY A 94 10.99 22.27 -35.68
C GLY A 94 11.45 22.78 -34.30
N MET A 95 11.85 21.91 -33.38
CA MET A 95 12.40 22.28 -32.06
C MET A 95 13.90 22.00 -31.93
N GLN A 96 14.63 22.03 -33.06
CA GLN A 96 16.10 21.91 -33.10
C GLN A 96 16.81 23.25 -32.90
N GLU A 97 16.14 24.39 -33.12
CA GLU A 97 16.74 25.72 -33.08
C GLU A 97 15.69 26.77 -32.69
N ALA A 98 16.05 27.72 -31.82
CA ALA A 98 15.21 28.85 -31.44
C ALA A 98 16.02 30.15 -31.35
N THR A 99 15.40 31.30 -31.65
CA THR A 99 15.99 32.61 -31.32
C THR A 99 15.37 33.14 -30.04
N ILE A 100 16.20 33.37 -29.02
CA ILE A 100 15.80 33.87 -27.71
C ILE A 100 16.32 35.31 -27.56
N VAL A 101 15.43 36.27 -27.31
CA VAL A 101 15.79 37.68 -27.12
C VAL A 101 16.20 37.96 -25.65
N PRO A 102 16.95 39.03 -25.35
CA PRO A 102 17.39 39.35 -24.00
C PRO A 102 16.26 39.37 -22.97
N GLY A 103 16.44 38.62 -21.87
CA GLY A 103 15.49 38.50 -20.76
C GLY A 103 14.33 37.51 -20.98
N GLU A 104 14.21 36.89 -22.15
CA GLU A 104 13.21 35.87 -22.44
C GLU A 104 13.76 34.45 -22.25
N SER A 105 12.85 33.47 -22.13
CA SER A 105 13.16 32.04 -22.00
C SER A 105 12.53 31.23 -23.14
N THR A 106 13.05 30.03 -23.41
CA THR A 106 12.45 29.07 -24.34
C THR A 106 12.76 27.64 -23.90
N THR A 107 11.72 26.81 -23.89
CA THR A 107 11.80 25.40 -23.53
C THR A 107 11.99 24.53 -24.78
N PHE A 108 12.95 23.61 -24.72
CA PHE A 108 13.16 22.55 -25.70
C PHE A 108 12.65 21.23 -25.12
N SER A 109 12.03 20.40 -25.97
CA SER A 109 11.44 19.11 -25.60
C SER A 109 11.99 17.96 -26.46
N VAL A 110 11.76 16.73 -26.00
CA VAL A 110 12.07 15.48 -26.70
C VAL A 110 10.84 14.59 -26.80
N ASN A 111 10.87 13.61 -27.70
CA ASN A 111 10.03 12.42 -27.64
C ASN A 111 10.91 11.26 -27.18
N VAL A 112 10.52 10.62 -26.10
CA VAL A 112 11.14 9.41 -25.56
C VAL A 112 10.20 8.23 -25.80
N ASN A 113 10.74 7.10 -26.27
CA ASN A 113 9.99 5.87 -26.49
C ASN A 113 10.13 4.93 -25.27
N PRO A 114 9.09 4.76 -24.42
CA PRO A 114 9.18 3.96 -23.20
C PRO A 114 9.46 2.48 -23.50
N ALA A 115 8.93 1.95 -24.61
CA ALA A 115 9.14 0.56 -25.05
C ALA A 115 10.59 0.22 -25.47
N ARG A 116 11.55 1.16 -25.31
CA ARG A 116 13.00 0.93 -25.43
C ARG A 116 13.76 1.06 -24.10
N GLN A 117 13.10 1.51 -23.04
CA GLN A 117 13.68 1.77 -21.71
C GLN A 117 15.04 2.49 -21.76
N PRO A 118 15.14 3.64 -22.44
CA PRO A 118 16.37 4.43 -22.43
C PRO A 118 16.64 4.94 -21.01
N GLU A 119 17.89 4.88 -20.53
CA GLU A 119 18.26 5.28 -19.16
C GLU A 119 18.68 6.76 -19.06
N THR A 120 19.20 7.35 -20.14
CA THR A 120 19.77 8.71 -20.18
C THR A 120 19.54 9.41 -21.50
N ILE A 121 19.56 10.74 -21.45
CA ILE A 121 19.63 11.64 -22.61
C ILE A 121 20.88 12.49 -22.44
N GLU A 122 21.77 12.47 -23.42
CA GLU A 122 22.92 13.35 -23.54
C GLU A 122 22.74 14.26 -24.78
N PHE A 123 22.95 15.56 -24.59
CA PHE A 123 22.66 16.59 -25.59
C PHE A 123 23.66 17.75 -25.54
N ASP A 124 23.87 18.36 -26.69
CA ASP A 124 24.62 19.61 -26.86
C ASP A 124 23.66 20.78 -27.06
N LEU A 125 23.88 21.87 -26.33
CA LEU A 125 23.31 23.19 -26.62
C LEU A 125 24.40 24.10 -27.18
N ASN A 126 24.09 24.77 -28.29
CA ASN A 126 24.98 25.67 -29.01
C ASN A 126 24.27 27.01 -29.22
N ALA A 127 24.65 28.03 -28.45
CA ALA A 127 24.11 29.38 -28.55
C ALA A 127 25.10 30.31 -29.26
N VAL A 128 24.64 31.04 -30.28
CA VAL A 128 25.43 32.05 -31.01
C VAL A 128 24.62 33.33 -31.20
N SER A 129 25.29 34.47 -31.20
CA SER A 129 24.63 35.78 -31.37
C SER A 129 23.95 35.90 -32.74
N GLN A 130 22.79 36.57 -32.79
CA GLN A 130 21.97 36.72 -34.00
C GLN A 130 22.64 37.64 -35.05
N GLY A 131 23.65 37.09 -35.73
CA GLY A 131 24.54 37.80 -36.65
C GLY A 131 25.85 37.05 -36.90
N GLY A 132 26.24 36.10 -36.03
CA GLY A 132 27.45 35.28 -36.13
C GLY A 132 28.70 35.90 -35.52
N ASP A 133 28.79 37.23 -35.50
CA ASP A 133 29.80 37.99 -34.73
C ASP A 133 29.24 38.30 -33.33
N GLY A 134 29.84 37.78 -32.25
CA GLY A 134 29.38 38.06 -30.88
C GLY A 134 29.72 36.95 -29.87
N ILE A 135 28.84 36.77 -28.88
CA ILE A 135 28.87 35.64 -27.94
C ILE A 135 28.67 34.31 -28.67
N SER A 136 29.46 33.30 -28.28
CA SER A 136 29.30 31.90 -28.63
C SER A 136 29.50 31.01 -27.40
N VAL A 137 28.50 30.18 -27.08
CA VAL A 137 28.48 29.24 -25.96
C VAL A 137 28.15 27.85 -26.51
N SER A 138 28.92 26.85 -26.12
CA SER A 138 28.68 25.45 -26.46
C SER A 138 28.85 24.61 -25.19
N LEU A 139 27.83 23.82 -24.85
CA LEU A 139 27.84 22.98 -23.65
C LEU A 139 27.14 21.65 -23.92
N THR A 140 27.78 20.57 -23.47
CA THR A 140 27.18 19.24 -23.40
C THR A 140 26.56 19.07 -22.01
N ARG A 141 25.41 18.42 -21.94
CA ARG A 141 24.70 18.04 -20.73
C ARG A 141 24.12 16.64 -20.86
N SER A 142 23.82 16.03 -19.72
CA SER A 142 23.00 14.84 -19.66
C SER A 142 21.97 14.93 -18.55
N THR A 143 20.92 14.14 -18.70
CA THR A 143 19.85 13.91 -17.75
C THR A 143 19.47 12.44 -17.77
N THR A 144 18.87 11.94 -16.70
CA THR A 144 18.32 10.57 -16.68
C THR A 144 16.93 10.56 -17.31
N VAL A 145 16.50 9.42 -17.81
CA VAL A 145 15.10 9.18 -18.17
C VAL A 145 14.45 8.40 -17.03
N GLU A 146 13.18 8.67 -16.78
CA GLU A 146 12.36 7.83 -15.90
C GLU A 146 11.08 7.40 -16.62
N GLU A 147 10.81 6.09 -16.60
CA GLU A 147 9.53 5.51 -17.01
C GLU A 147 8.52 5.78 -15.89
N ILE A 148 8.04 7.03 -15.88
CA ILE A 148 7.00 7.50 -14.97
C ILE A 148 5.66 6.99 -15.49
N ASP A 149 4.97 6.20 -14.67
CA ASP A 149 3.56 5.92 -14.88
C ASP A 149 2.79 7.24 -14.67
N VAL A 150 2.19 7.75 -15.75
CA VAL A 150 1.71 9.15 -15.85
C VAL A 150 0.33 9.34 -15.21
N GLY A 151 0.27 8.99 -13.92
CA GLY A 151 -0.79 9.38 -13.00
C GLY A 151 -0.69 10.84 -12.58
N VAL A 152 -1.04 11.11 -11.31
CA VAL A 152 -1.47 12.44 -10.83
C VAL A 152 -0.36 13.51 -10.78
N CYS A 153 0.92 13.14 -10.95
CA CYS A 153 2.03 14.10 -10.91
C CYS A 153 2.11 14.95 -12.19
N THR A 154 1.78 16.24 -12.07
CA THR A 154 1.95 17.24 -13.13
C THR A 154 2.96 18.33 -12.73
N GLY A 155 3.10 19.38 -13.54
CA GLY A 155 4.07 20.45 -13.31
C GLY A 155 5.54 20.08 -13.52
N PRO A 156 6.48 21.00 -13.19
CA PRO A 156 7.93 20.79 -13.30
C PRO A 156 8.49 19.91 -12.18
N ARG A 157 9.73 19.41 -12.33
CA ARG A 157 10.38 18.52 -11.35
C ARG A 157 11.66 19.15 -10.77
N HIS A 158 11.71 19.28 -9.44
CA HIS A 158 12.86 19.83 -8.71
C HIS A 158 13.73 18.70 -8.16
N VAL A 159 14.88 18.44 -8.79
CA VAL A 159 15.78 17.34 -8.41
C VAL A 159 16.82 17.75 -7.38
N PHE A 160 16.85 16.99 -6.29
CA PHE A 160 17.86 17.08 -5.25
C PHE A 160 18.86 15.92 -5.41
N ASP A 161 19.98 16.21 -6.07
CA ASP A 161 21.16 15.32 -6.23
C ASP A 161 22.17 15.41 -5.08
N ARG A 162 21.95 16.32 -4.12
CA ARG A 162 22.85 16.60 -3.00
C ARG A 162 22.06 16.84 -1.73
N ASN A 163 22.66 16.48 -0.59
CA ASN A 163 21.98 16.57 0.70
C ASN A 163 21.62 18.02 1.06
N VAL A 164 20.36 18.25 1.44
CA VAL A 164 19.83 19.53 1.94
C VAL A 164 19.95 19.57 3.46
N ASN A 165 20.47 20.66 4.00
CA ASN A 165 20.53 20.89 5.45
C ASN A 165 19.54 21.96 5.89
N GLY A 166 18.31 21.51 6.13
CA GLY A 166 17.13 22.32 6.34
C GLY A 166 15.95 21.63 5.66
N ASP A 167 14.92 22.42 5.43
CA ASP A 167 13.65 22.02 4.84
C ASP A 167 13.66 22.26 3.31
N VAL A 168 12.67 21.73 2.59
CA VAL A 168 12.44 21.96 1.16
C VAL A 168 10.99 22.38 0.96
N ASP A 169 10.77 23.44 0.20
CA ASP A 169 9.45 24.01 -0.09
C ASP A 169 9.36 24.28 -1.60
N VAL A 170 8.31 23.79 -2.25
CA VAL A 170 8.08 23.89 -3.70
C VAL A 170 6.62 24.29 -3.98
N ASP A 171 6.39 25.61 -4.07
CA ASP A 171 5.14 26.26 -4.48
C ASP A 171 4.53 25.75 -5.80
N ASN A 172 5.31 25.11 -6.68
CA ASN A 172 4.89 24.69 -8.02
C ASN A 172 5.73 23.52 -8.54
N GLY A 173 5.09 22.37 -8.73
CA GLY A 173 5.70 21.15 -9.25
C GLY A 173 6.02 20.10 -8.18
N SER A 174 6.77 19.09 -8.60
CA SER A 174 7.13 17.92 -7.79
C SER A 174 8.56 18.01 -7.25
N VAL A 175 8.78 17.54 -6.02
CA VAL A 175 10.11 17.34 -5.43
C VAL A 175 10.61 15.92 -5.73
N VAL A 176 11.86 15.79 -6.17
CA VAL A 176 12.48 14.48 -6.48
C VAL A 176 13.84 14.37 -5.77
N LEU A 177 13.97 13.50 -4.77
CA LEU A 177 15.25 13.19 -4.15
C LEU A 177 15.91 12.05 -4.91
N SER A 178 17.11 12.27 -5.46
CA SER A 178 17.90 11.22 -6.09
C SER A 178 18.39 10.18 -5.07
N SER A 179 18.81 9.01 -5.57
CA SER A 179 19.14 7.87 -4.72
C SER A 179 20.25 8.19 -3.72
N ASN A 180 20.07 7.78 -2.46
CA ASN A 180 20.92 8.08 -1.29
C ASN A 180 20.97 9.56 -0.85
N VAL A 181 20.19 10.48 -1.44
CA VAL A 181 20.17 11.90 -1.04
C VAL A 181 19.32 12.12 0.21
N ARG A 182 19.73 13.06 1.06
CA ARG A 182 19.10 13.38 2.35
C ARG A 182 18.60 14.82 2.42
N VAL A 183 17.35 15.01 2.84
CA VAL A 183 16.86 16.26 3.44
C VAL A 183 16.91 16.09 4.97
N ASN A 184 17.25 17.15 5.71
CA ASN A 184 17.43 17.10 7.17
C ASN A 184 16.23 17.57 7.99
N GLY A 185 15.39 18.43 7.41
CA GLY A 185 14.08 18.81 7.92
C GLY A 185 12.96 18.32 7.01
N ASP A 186 11.96 19.16 6.83
CA ASP A 186 10.66 18.83 6.21
C ASP A 186 10.69 18.96 4.67
N VAL A 187 9.68 18.43 3.96
CA VAL A 187 9.55 18.55 2.50
C VAL A 187 8.09 18.80 2.08
N ASP A 188 7.82 20.01 1.60
CA ASP A 188 6.53 20.42 1.06
C ASP A 188 6.59 20.55 -0.47
N ALA A 189 5.59 20.04 -1.19
CA ALA A 189 5.49 20.15 -2.64
C ALA A 189 4.04 20.31 -3.14
N ALA A 190 3.82 21.24 -4.07
CA ALA A 190 2.49 21.48 -4.65
C ALA A 190 1.94 20.30 -5.49
N GLU A 191 2.81 19.42 -5.99
CA GLU A 191 2.41 18.19 -6.71
C GLU A 191 2.96 16.96 -5.96
N CYS A 192 3.97 16.24 -6.48
CA CYS A 192 4.42 14.97 -5.91
C CYS A 192 5.74 15.05 -5.15
N VAL A 193 5.95 14.16 -4.17
CA VAL A 193 7.25 13.97 -3.48
C VAL A 193 7.79 12.57 -3.76
N ILE A 194 8.87 12.49 -4.54
CA ILE A 194 9.44 11.22 -5.04
C ILE A 194 10.85 11.01 -4.45
N VAL A 195 10.96 10.12 -3.48
CA VAL A 195 12.20 9.78 -2.77
C VAL A 195 12.82 8.53 -3.38
N LYS A 196 13.79 8.64 -4.29
CA LYS A 196 14.41 7.47 -4.95
C LYS A 196 15.22 6.61 -3.97
N ASP A 197 15.59 5.40 -4.40
CA ASP A 197 16.29 4.36 -3.62
C ASP A 197 17.26 4.89 -2.54
N LYS A 198 16.99 4.53 -1.28
CA LYS A 198 17.78 4.95 -0.08
C LYS A 198 17.82 6.45 0.19
N GLY A 199 17.03 7.28 -0.50
CA GLY A 199 16.82 8.68 -0.14
C GLY A 199 16.19 8.81 1.24
N GLN A 200 16.47 9.91 1.96
CA GLN A 200 16.10 10.07 3.37
C GLN A 200 15.58 11.47 3.69
N ILE A 201 14.32 11.62 4.07
CA ILE A 201 13.76 12.89 4.57
C ILE A 201 13.89 12.95 6.11
N GLY A 202 13.99 14.17 6.63
CA GLY A 202 14.45 14.48 7.97
C GLY A 202 13.34 14.74 8.99
N GLY A 203 12.28 15.40 8.59
CA GLY A 203 11.03 15.52 9.33
C GLY A 203 9.88 15.05 8.45
N ASP A 204 8.84 15.86 8.41
CA ASP A 204 7.54 15.57 7.80
C ASP A 204 7.54 15.79 6.27
N VAL A 205 6.47 15.35 5.60
CA VAL A 205 6.26 15.51 4.16
C VAL A 205 4.81 15.88 3.86
N SER A 206 4.57 16.95 3.10
CA SER A 206 3.26 17.26 2.50
C SER A 206 3.36 17.33 0.97
N ALA A 207 2.39 16.74 0.28
CA ALA A 207 2.32 16.68 -1.17
C ALA A 207 0.90 16.97 -1.67
N GLY A 208 0.73 17.93 -2.58
CA GLY A 208 -0.58 18.21 -3.21
C GLY A 208 -1.11 17.08 -4.10
N ALA A 209 -0.27 16.09 -4.43
CA ALA A 209 -0.61 14.86 -5.13
C ALA A 209 0.13 13.66 -4.50
N LYS A 210 0.88 12.88 -5.28
CA LYS A 210 1.42 11.56 -4.90
C LYS A 210 2.71 11.64 -4.06
N VAL A 211 2.83 10.78 -3.04
CA VAL A 211 4.12 10.49 -2.38
C VAL A 211 4.64 9.12 -2.80
N GLN A 212 5.92 9.02 -3.19
CA GLN A 212 6.52 7.76 -3.63
C GLN A 212 7.94 7.57 -3.10
N LEU A 213 8.17 6.49 -2.36
CA LEU A 213 9.46 6.06 -1.82
C LEU A 213 10.00 4.89 -2.65
N GLY A 214 11.26 4.97 -3.06
CA GLY A 214 12.01 3.88 -3.68
C GLY A 214 12.54 2.87 -2.67
N SER A 215 13.29 1.89 -3.16
CA SER A 215 13.74 0.76 -2.34
C SER A 215 14.65 1.22 -1.20
N ASN A 216 14.32 0.84 0.04
CA ASN A 216 15.03 1.24 1.26
C ASN A 216 15.03 2.76 1.54
N ALA A 217 14.23 3.57 0.84
CA ALA A 217 14.07 5.00 1.13
C ALA A 217 13.35 5.22 2.48
N GLN A 218 13.53 6.39 3.09
CA GLN A 218 13.01 6.66 4.44
C GLN A 218 12.47 8.09 4.59
N ILE A 219 11.29 8.23 5.19
CA ILE A 219 10.83 9.49 5.80
C ILE A 219 10.96 9.35 7.32
N LYS A 220 11.18 10.45 8.05
CA LYS A 220 11.37 10.41 9.51
C LYS A 220 10.18 10.96 10.30
N GLY A 221 9.44 11.88 9.73
CA GLY A 221 8.16 12.38 10.22
C GLY A 221 6.97 11.67 9.57
N ALA A 222 5.82 12.35 9.58
CA ALA A 222 4.57 11.94 8.95
C ALA A 222 4.58 12.18 7.42
N ILE A 223 3.52 11.72 6.76
CA ILE A 223 3.23 11.92 5.34
C ILE A 223 1.79 12.42 5.21
N ASP A 224 1.60 13.51 4.48
CA ASP A 224 0.31 14.07 4.03
C ASP A 224 0.33 14.13 2.49
N ALA A 225 -0.71 13.61 1.82
CA ALA A 225 -0.71 13.43 0.37
C ALA A 225 -2.11 13.54 -0.28
N GLY A 226 -2.34 14.56 -1.12
CA GLY A 226 -3.57 14.75 -1.90
C GLY A 226 -3.82 13.67 -2.98
N SER A 227 -2.93 12.68 -3.11
CA SER A 227 -3.12 11.45 -3.87
C SER A 227 -2.14 10.37 -3.36
N ASP A 228 -2.09 9.21 -4.00
CA ASP A 228 -1.58 7.95 -3.44
C ASP A 228 -0.22 8.03 -2.72
N VAL A 229 -0.02 7.17 -1.72
CA VAL A 229 1.27 6.97 -1.04
C VAL A 229 1.83 5.59 -1.40
N THR A 230 3.01 5.54 -2.03
CA THR A 230 3.65 4.28 -2.45
C THR A 230 5.00 4.09 -1.76
N LEU A 231 5.19 3.00 -1.03
CA LEU A 231 6.45 2.58 -0.41
C LEU A 231 7.04 1.40 -1.20
N GLY A 232 8.11 1.61 -1.97
CA GLY A 232 8.87 0.53 -2.60
C GLY A 232 9.59 -0.37 -1.57
N ASP A 233 10.16 -1.48 -2.04
CA ASP A 233 10.79 -2.54 -1.23
C ASP A 233 11.65 -2.06 -0.05
N LYS A 234 11.29 -2.47 1.18
CA LYS A 234 12.01 -2.15 2.44
C LYS A 234 12.04 -0.65 2.78
N ALA A 235 11.19 0.17 2.15
CA ALA A 235 11.04 1.58 2.50
C ALA A 235 10.45 1.76 3.91
N GLN A 236 10.61 2.95 4.49
CA GLN A 236 10.14 3.27 5.84
C GLN A 236 9.51 4.66 5.90
N ALA A 237 8.18 4.74 6.06
CA ALA A 237 7.57 5.87 6.77
C ALA A 237 7.79 5.67 8.28
N LYS A 238 7.84 6.74 9.09
CA LYS A 238 8.20 6.65 10.52
C LYS A 238 7.30 7.43 11.47
N GLY A 239 6.67 8.51 11.01
CA GLY A 239 5.39 8.94 11.54
C GLY A 239 4.24 8.23 10.83
N ASP A 240 3.11 8.90 10.83
CA ASP A 240 1.81 8.48 10.30
C ASP A 240 1.73 8.74 8.79
N VAL A 241 0.67 8.24 8.15
CA VAL A 241 0.36 8.47 6.73
C VAL A 241 -1.10 8.88 6.60
N ASP A 242 -1.36 10.06 6.06
CA ASP A 242 -2.69 10.58 5.70
C ASP A 242 -2.71 10.82 4.18
N THR A 243 -3.81 10.45 3.51
CA THR A 243 -3.96 10.66 2.07
C THR A 243 -5.41 10.66 1.57
N GLU A 244 -5.73 11.50 0.58
CA GLU A 244 -7.00 11.41 -0.16
C GLU A 244 -7.02 10.20 -1.13
N GLY A 245 -5.86 9.62 -1.45
CA GLY A 245 -5.68 8.50 -2.38
C GLY A 245 -5.56 7.13 -1.70
N GLY A 246 -4.93 6.17 -2.39
CA GLY A 246 -4.63 4.85 -1.85
C GLY A 246 -3.21 4.72 -1.28
N VAL A 247 -2.98 3.75 -0.39
CA VAL A 247 -1.66 3.46 0.21
C VAL A 247 -1.16 2.09 -0.23
N SER A 248 0.07 2.02 -0.77
CA SER A 248 0.70 0.77 -1.19
C SER A 248 2.06 0.58 -0.50
N VAL A 249 2.16 -0.46 0.34
CA VAL A 249 3.32 -0.75 1.18
C VAL A 249 4.06 -1.98 0.66
N GLY A 250 5.18 -1.79 -0.03
CA GLY A 250 5.93 -2.84 -0.73
C GLY A 250 6.63 -3.87 0.17
N VAL A 251 7.28 -4.85 -0.47
CA VAL A 251 7.80 -6.06 0.20
C VAL A 251 8.79 -5.70 1.32
N LYS A 252 8.48 -6.15 2.54
CA LYS A 252 9.25 -5.91 3.78
C LYS A 252 9.40 -4.42 4.15
N SER A 253 8.56 -3.54 3.59
CA SER A 253 8.47 -2.12 3.95
C SER A 253 7.71 -1.92 5.25
N GLN A 254 7.80 -0.71 5.81
CA GLN A 254 7.14 -0.38 7.05
C GLN A 254 6.54 1.03 7.06
N ILE A 255 5.34 1.16 7.63
CA ILE A 255 4.82 2.43 8.15
C ILE A 255 5.19 2.54 9.64
N GLY A 256 5.22 3.76 10.18
CA GLY A 256 5.76 4.09 11.50
C GLY A 256 4.73 4.24 12.60
N GLY A 257 3.72 5.05 12.33
CA GLY A 257 2.49 5.18 13.10
C GLY A 257 1.28 4.72 12.27
N ASP A 258 0.22 5.52 12.31
CA ASP A 258 -1.10 5.19 11.75
C ASP A 258 -1.18 5.38 10.23
N THR A 259 -2.27 4.92 9.60
CA THR A 259 -2.52 5.03 8.16
C THR A 259 -3.98 5.35 7.88
N THR A 260 -4.27 6.57 7.44
CA THR A 260 -5.58 6.99 6.93
C THR A 260 -5.51 7.16 5.42
N ALA A 261 -6.47 6.62 4.68
CA ALA A 261 -6.51 6.67 3.23
C ALA A 261 -7.95 6.91 2.73
N GLY A 262 -8.14 7.85 1.80
CA GLY A 262 -9.43 8.04 1.13
C GLY A 262 -9.80 6.91 0.14
N GLY A 263 -8.81 6.13 -0.29
CA GLY A 263 -8.94 4.93 -1.13
C GLY A 263 -8.46 3.65 -0.44
N ASP A 264 -7.96 2.70 -1.24
CA ASP A 264 -7.54 1.38 -0.78
C ASP A 264 -6.18 1.41 -0.06
N VAL A 265 -6.00 0.55 0.94
CA VAL A 265 -4.70 0.26 1.57
C VAL A 265 -4.22 -1.13 1.16
N SER A 266 -2.92 -1.30 0.86
CA SER A 266 -2.33 -2.56 0.41
C SER A 266 -0.98 -2.81 1.07
N VAL A 267 -0.83 -3.94 1.79
CA VAL A 267 0.33 -4.25 2.64
C VAL A 267 1.06 -5.50 2.15
N GLY A 268 2.20 -5.31 1.47
CA GLY A 268 2.96 -6.30 0.71
C GLY A 268 3.68 -7.41 1.52
N GLU A 269 4.25 -8.40 0.82
CA GLU A 269 4.86 -9.60 1.45
C GLU A 269 5.86 -9.27 2.58
N LYS A 270 5.55 -9.69 3.82
CA LYS A 270 6.31 -9.39 5.06
C LYS A 270 6.43 -7.90 5.41
N ALA A 271 5.58 -7.03 4.85
CA ALA A 271 5.48 -5.61 5.21
C ALA A 271 4.66 -5.40 6.49
N GLN A 272 4.80 -4.22 7.10
CA GLN A 272 4.21 -3.93 8.41
C GLN A 272 3.67 -2.48 8.52
N ILE A 273 2.37 -2.30 8.75
CA ILE A 273 1.81 -1.05 9.29
C ILE A 273 1.86 -1.15 10.81
N LYS A 274 2.35 -0.10 11.50
CA LYS A 274 2.63 -0.16 12.95
C LYS A 274 1.56 0.44 13.85
N GLY A 275 0.80 1.41 13.33
CA GLY A 275 -0.40 1.91 13.94
C GLY A 275 -1.65 1.26 13.34
N ASP A 276 -2.77 1.95 13.50
CA ASP A 276 -4.07 1.58 12.95
C ASP A 276 -4.13 1.85 11.43
N THR A 277 -5.13 1.28 10.76
CA THR A 277 -5.44 1.50 9.35
C THR A 277 -6.91 1.87 9.20
N ASP A 278 -7.18 3.02 8.59
CA ASP A 278 -8.50 3.52 8.18
C ASP A 278 -8.45 3.71 6.66
N ALA A 279 -9.29 2.98 5.93
CA ALA A 279 -9.40 3.06 4.48
C ALA A 279 -10.83 3.43 4.08
N GLY A 280 -11.04 4.53 3.34
CA GLY A 280 -12.29 4.81 2.64
C GLY A 280 -12.60 3.76 1.55
N GLY A 281 -11.58 3.03 1.09
CA GLY A 281 -11.68 1.84 0.25
C GLY A 281 -11.44 0.54 1.04
N THR A 282 -10.76 -0.42 0.41
CA THR A 282 -10.50 -1.77 0.96
C THR A 282 -9.08 -1.87 1.54
N VAL A 283 -8.91 -2.59 2.66
CA VAL A 283 -7.60 -2.93 3.24
C VAL A 283 -7.16 -4.32 2.79
N ASN A 284 -6.00 -4.43 2.13
CA ASN A 284 -5.45 -5.67 1.59
C ASN A 284 -4.08 -6.02 2.20
N LEU A 285 -3.81 -7.30 2.47
CA LEU A 285 -2.54 -7.75 3.07
C LEU A 285 -2.00 -9.03 2.37
N ASP A 286 -0.78 -8.96 1.84
CA ASP A 286 -0.01 -10.02 1.17
C ASP A 286 0.65 -11.00 2.14
N SER A 287 1.21 -12.10 1.64
CA SER A 287 1.72 -13.18 2.47
C SER A 287 2.71 -12.73 3.58
N ASN A 288 2.43 -13.09 4.84
CA ASN A 288 3.17 -12.71 6.06
C ASN A 288 3.18 -11.18 6.37
N ALA A 289 2.36 -10.37 5.69
CA ALA A 289 2.13 -8.98 6.07
C ALA A 289 1.45 -8.89 7.43
N GLN A 290 1.59 -7.73 8.09
CA GLN A 290 1.00 -7.49 9.41
C GLN A 290 0.51 -6.05 9.52
N ILE A 291 -0.75 -5.85 9.90
CA ILE A 291 -1.21 -4.57 10.46
C ILE A 291 -1.21 -4.75 11.98
N LYS A 292 -0.56 -3.82 12.68
CA LYS A 292 -0.29 -3.93 14.13
C LYS A 292 -1.34 -3.24 15.01
N GLY A 293 -2.02 -2.24 14.48
CA GLY A 293 -3.28 -1.75 15.01
C GLY A 293 -4.47 -2.47 14.40
N SER A 294 -5.62 -1.79 14.44
CA SER A 294 -6.84 -2.20 13.79
C SER A 294 -6.82 -1.94 12.28
N ALA A 295 -7.78 -2.50 11.54
CA ALA A 295 -8.02 -2.20 10.13
C ALA A 295 -9.52 -1.94 9.91
N ASP A 296 -9.89 -0.66 9.86
CA ASP A 296 -11.21 -0.17 9.46
C ASP A 296 -11.25 0.08 7.94
N ALA A 297 -12.39 -0.18 7.32
CA ALA A 297 -12.64 -0.06 5.89
C ALA A 297 -14.06 0.45 5.60
N GLY A 298 -14.18 1.52 4.82
CA GLY A 298 -15.40 1.86 4.09
C GLY A 298 -15.73 0.85 2.99
N GLY A 299 -14.74 0.05 2.58
CA GLY A 299 -14.89 -1.19 1.81
C GLY A 299 -14.70 -2.43 2.70
N ASP A 300 -13.84 -3.35 2.26
CA ASP A 300 -13.60 -4.66 2.89
C ASP A 300 -12.22 -4.74 3.57
N VAL A 301 -11.95 -5.80 4.33
CA VAL A 301 -10.58 -6.18 4.75
C VAL A 301 -10.22 -7.60 4.32
N SER A 302 -9.02 -7.75 3.75
CA SER A 302 -8.57 -8.94 3.02
C SER A 302 -7.12 -9.27 3.33
N ALA A 303 -6.81 -10.54 3.59
CA ALA A 303 -5.47 -10.93 4.01
C ALA A 303 -5.06 -12.36 3.60
N SER A 304 -3.76 -12.53 3.36
CA SER A 304 -3.19 -13.72 2.69
C SER A 304 -2.54 -14.74 3.63
N GLU A 305 -1.88 -15.76 3.07
CA GLU A 305 -1.02 -16.71 3.82
C GLU A 305 -0.15 -16.00 4.87
N LYS A 306 -0.20 -16.43 6.12
CA LYS A 306 0.72 -15.99 7.19
C LYS A 306 0.46 -14.56 7.67
N VAL A 307 -0.64 -13.96 7.22
CA VAL A 307 -1.03 -12.61 7.61
C VAL A 307 -1.64 -12.55 9.00
N GLN A 308 -1.35 -11.43 9.65
CA GLN A 308 -1.69 -11.14 11.02
C GLN A 308 -2.14 -9.68 11.07
N ILE A 309 -3.43 -9.44 10.85
CA ILE A 309 -4.12 -8.27 11.42
C ILE A 309 -4.12 -8.52 12.93
N GLU A 310 -3.65 -7.57 13.74
CA GLU A 310 -3.40 -7.78 15.18
C GLU A 310 -4.33 -6.99 16.10
N GLY A 311 -4.96 -5.91 15.61
CA GLY A 311 -6.10 -5.27 16.25
C GLY A 311 -7.44 -5.79 15.73
N ASP A 312 -8.49 -5.07 16.07
CA ASP A 312 -9.82 -5.29 15.52
C ASP A 312 -9.80 -4.99 14.02
N THR A 313 -10.71 -5.62 13.31
CA THR A 313 -10.99 -5.30 11.91
C THR A 313 -12.37 -4.63 11.92
N THR A 314 -12.66 -3.78 10.95
CA THR A 314 -13.98 -3.16 10.79
C THR A 314 -14.15 -2.93 9.30
N ALA A 315 -15.35 -3.16 8.80
CA ALA A 315 -15.68 -2.99 7.41
C ALA A 315 -17.14 -2.53 7.30
N SER A 316 -17.39 -1.56 6.44
CA SER A 316 -18.74 -1.36 5.91
C SER A 316 -19.08 -2.42 4.84
N GLY A 317 -18.09 -3.23 4.42
CA GLY A 317 -18.17 -4.47 3.64
C GLY A 317 -17.71 -5.71 4.44
N ASP A 318 -16.97 -6.64 3.82
CA ASP A 318 -16.62 -7.97 4.38
C ASP A 318 -15.19 -8.07 4.99
N ILE A 319 -14.86 -9.12 5.77
CA ILE A 319 -13.53 -9.29 6.41
C ILE A 319 -12.93 -10.73 6.33
N THR A 320 -11.62 -10.86 6.00
CA THR A 320 -10.84 -12.14 5.81
C THR A 320 -9.28 -12.04 6.00
N ALA A 321 -8.56 -13.13 6.39
CA ALA A 321 -7.06 -13.33 6.39
C ALA A 321 -6.57 -14.77 6.01
N GLY A 322 -5.41 -15.40 6.36
CA GLY A 322 -4.36 -15.27 7.41
C GLY A 322 -3.35 -16.47 7.46
N ASP A 323 -2.81 -16.89 8.63
CA ASP A 323 -1.64 -17.82 8.83
C ASP A 323 -1.79 -19.33 8.54
N ASP A 324 -2.20 -19.63 7.30
CA ASP A 324 -3.03 -20.80 6.98
C ASP A 324 -4.38 -20.73 7.75
N ALA A 325 -4.65 -19.57 8.39
CA ALA A 325 -5.27 -19.46 9.71
C ALA A 325 -5.77 -18.04 9.99
N GLN A 326 -7.05 -17.80 9.79
CA GLN A 326 -7.36 -16.76 8.83
C GLN A 326 -7.84 -15.38 9.35
N LEU A 327 -7.59 -14.92 10.60
CA LEU A 327 -7.75 -13.56 11.20
C LEU A 327 -7.63 -13.59 12.74
N LYS A 328 -7.71 -12.46 13.47
CA LYS A 328 -7.38 -12.44 14.93
C LYS A 328 -8.18 -11.54 15.88
N GLY A 329 -8.65 -10.37 15.45
CA GLY A 329 -9.54 -9.52 16.25
C GLY A 329 -11.00 -9.70 15.84
N ASP A 330 -11.94 -9.23 16.65
CA ASP A 330 -13.29 -8.95 16.16
C ASP A 330 -13.16 -7.95 15.00
N ALA A 331 -14.08 -7.95 14.06
CA ALA A 331 -13.83 -7.75 12.66
C ALA A 331 -15.05 -7.15 11.93
N ASP A 332 -15.61 -6.09 12.53
CA ASP A 332 -16.93 -5.46 12.38
C ASP A 332 -17.35 -5.09 10.93
N ALA A 333 -17.72 -6.09 10.12
CA ALA A 333 -18.36 -6.06 8.80
C ALA A 333 -19.84 -5.55 8.83
N GLY A 334 -20.10 -4.45 9.54
CA GLY A 334 -21.46 -4.09 9.99
C GLY A 334 -21.95 -5.06 11.06
N GLY A 335 -21.03 -5.38 11.97
CA GLY A 335 -20.92 -6.62 12.72
C GLY A 335 -19.87 -7.57 12.14
N SER A 336 -19.10 -8.22 13.01
CA SER A 336 -17.74 -8.77 12.81
C SER A 336 -17.47 -9.98 11.85
N ILE A 337 -16.19 -10.31 11.47
CA ILE A 337 -15.72 -11.59 10.81
C ILE A 337 -14.18 -11.88 11.02
N SER A 338 -13.71 -12.64 12.04
CA SER A 338 -12.26 -13.00 12.29
C SER A 338 -11.74 -14.25 11.52
N LEU A 339 -10.87 -15.19 12.04
CA LEU A 339 -10.64 -16.63 11.57
C LEU A 339 -9.39 -17.38 12.27
N GLY A 340 -9.51 -18.55 12.93
CA GLY A 340 -8.47 -19.15 13.83
C GLY A 340 -7.30 -20.01 13.23
N THR A 341 -6.54 -20.81 14.04
CA THR A 341 -5.30 -21.52 13.58
C THR A 341 -5.51 -22.79 12.73
N GLY A 342 -5.06 -22.76 11.46
CA GLY A 342 -5.54 -23.69 10.42
C GLY A 342 -7.06 -23.56 10.20
N ALA A 343 -7.68 -22.54 10.77
CA ALA A 343 -9.06 -22.50 11.19
C ALA A 343 -9.77 -21.23 10.75
N GLN A 344 -11.07 -21.26 11.00
CA GLN A 344 -11.99 -20.43 10.28
C GLN A 344 -13.13 -19.95 11.18
N ILE A 345 -12.78 -19.18 12.21
CA ILE A 345 -13.68 -18.19 12.84
C ILE A 345 -14.16 -17.26 11.75
N LYS A 346 -15.21 -17.53 10.98
CA LYS A 346 -15.78 -16.49 10.12
C LYS A 346 -16.59 -15.62 11.05
N GLY A 347 -15.88 -14.92 11.94
CA GLY A 347 -16.44 -14.38 13.16
C GLY A 347 -15.44 -13.99 14.28
N SER A 348 -15.71 -13.32 15.41
CA SER A 348 -17.01 -12.84 15.90
C SER A 348 -17.85 -12.46 14.70
N ALA A 349 -18.95 -13.12 14.38
CA ALA A 349 -19.81 -12.66 13.30
C ALA A 349 -21.13 -12.26 13.87
N ASP A 350 -20.92 -11.29 14.76
CA ASP A 350 -21.70 -10.08 14.70
C ASP A 350 -22.01 -9.77 13.22
N ALA A 351 -23.28 -9.58 12.95
CA ALA A 351 -23.85 -8.87 11.83
C ALA A 351 -25.06 -8.13 12.43
N ALA A 352 -24.81 -7.48 13.58
CA ALA A 352 -25.38 -7.78 14.91
C ALA A 352 -24.94 -9.16 15.53
N GLY A 353 -24.14 -9.12 16.62
CA GLY A 353 -23.59 -10.11 17.63
C GLY A 353 -22.89 -11.48 17.33
N ASP A 354 -22.06 -11.97 18.28
CA ASP A 354 -20.76 -12.67 18.09
C ASP A 354 -20.64 -14.17 17.68
N VAL A 355 -19.41 -14.57 17.32
CA VAL A 355 -18.87 -15.93 17.07
C VAL A 355 -17.55 -16.20 17.85
N SER A 356 -17.22 -17.48 18.11
CA SER A 356 -15.83 -17.95 18.25
C SER A 356 -15.58 -19.31 17.59
N VAL A 357 -14.33 -19.64 17.20
CA VAL A 357 -13.94 -20.89 16.48
C VAL A 357 -12.49 -21.30 16.73
N ASP A 358 -12.31 -22.53 17.19
CA ASP A 358 -11.00 -23.05 17.56
C ASP A 358 -10.21 -23.73 16.41
N GLU A 359 -9.04 -24.30 16.70
CA GLU A 359 -8.03 -24.80 15.76
C GLU A 359 -8.60 -25.81 14.72
N LYS A 360 -8.39 -25.52 13.43
CA LYS A 360 -8.99 -26.19 12.25
C LYS A 360 -10.52 -26.35 12.25
N ALA A 361 -11.21 -25.83 13.27
CA ALA A 361 -12.66 -25.69 13.32
C ALA A 361 -13.12 -24.55 12.41
N GLN A 362 -14.41 -24.54 12.11
CA GLN A 362 -14.97 -23.70 11.04
C GLN A 362 -16.41 -23.30 11.39
N ILE A 363 -16.63 -22.06 11.86
CA ILE A 363 -17.92 -21.41 11.61
C ILE A 363 -17.90 -21.14 10.10
N LYS A 364 -18.91 -21.69 9.45
CA LYS A 364 -19.14 -21.61 8.01
C LYS A 364 -20.51 -21.03 7.72
N GLY A 365 -21.49 -21.33 8.57
CA GLY A 365 -22.80 -20.69 8.56
C GLY A 365 -22.82 -19.40 9.36
N ASP A 366 -23.98 -18.77 9.42
CA ASP A 366 -24.19 -17.57 10.20
C ASP A 366 -24.01 -17.87 11.69
N ALA A 367 -23.48 -16.89 12.39
CA ALA A 367 -23.62 -16.82 13.84
C ALA A 367 -23.93 -15.37 14.27
N THR A 368 -24.79 -14.77 13.42
CA THR A 368 -25.44 -13.47 13.50
C THR A 368 -26.30 -13.37 14.75
N ALA A 369 -25.72 -12.91 15.84
CA ALA A 369 -26.42 -12.71 17.08
C ALA A 369 -27.08 -11.32 17.15
N ASP A 370 -28.31 -11.19 16.64
CA ASP A 370 -29.17 -9.98 16.74
C ASP A 370 -29.64 -9.71 18.21
N GLY A 371 -28.69 -9.77 19.15
CA GLY A 371 -28.83 -9.73 20.61
C GLY A 371 -27.63 -10.33 21.38
N GLY A 372 -27.15 -11.53 21.04
CA GLY A 372 -26.34 -12.41 21.91
C GLY A 372 -24.95 -12.86 21.39
N SER A 373 -24.62 -14.16 21.46
CA SER A 373 -23.31 -14.70 21.02
C SER A 373 -23.28 -16.20 20.64
N VAL A 374 -22.19 -16.64 19.98
CA VAL A 374 -22.05 -18.00 19.41
C VAL A 374 -20.61 -18.57 19.49
N SER A 375 -20.37 -19.89 19.58
CA SER A 375 -18.98 -20.44 19.70
C SER A 375 -18.73 -21.91 19.29
N LEU A 376 -17.47 -22.24 18.91
CA LEU A 376 -16.96 -23.56 18.47
C LEU A 376 -15.71 -24.08 19.20
N GLY A 377 -15.72 -25.37 19.53
CA GLY A 377 -14.54 -26.18 19.84
C GLY A 377 -13.68 -26.57 18.61
N ARG A 378 -12.58 -27.29 18.85
CA ARG A 378 -11.56 -27.64 17.84
C ARG A 378 -12.07 -28.68 16.83
N THR A 379 -11.76 -28.45 15.54
CA THR A 379 -12.34 -29.14 14.37
C THR A 379 -13.87 -29.31 14.37
N ALA A 380 -14.59 -28.53 15.19
CA ALA A 380 -16.03 -28.44 15.19
C ALA A 380 -16.55 -27.59 14.02
N ASP A 381 -17.86 -27.66 13.79
CA ASP A 381 -18.56 -27.02 12.67
C ASP A 381 -19.87 -26.37 13.12
N ILE A 382 -19.98 -25.03 13.06
CA ILE A 382 -21.24 -24.40 12.67
C ILE A 382 -21.25 -24.46 11.14
N ASP A 383 -21.75 -25.61 10.66
CA ASP A 383 -22.26 -25.82 9.30
C ASP A 383 -23.65 -25.15 9.14
N GLY A 384 -24.41 -25.04 10.23
CA GLY A 384 -25.79 -24.53 10.28
C GLY A 384 -25.91 -23.06 10.67
N ASP A 385 -27.11 -22.63 11.04
CA ASP A 385 -27.36 -21.24 11.42
C ASP A 385 -27.28 -21.08 12.93
N VAL A 386 -26.76 -19.94 13.35
CA VAL A 386 -27.13 -19.33 14.61
C VAL A 386 -27.52 -17.87 14.33
N SER A 387 -28.83 -17.64 14.23
CA SER A 387 -29.37 -16.46 14.91
C SER A 387 -29.12 -16.66 16.40
N ALA A 388 -28.72 -15.62 17.10
CA ALA A 388 -28.54 -15.61 18.54
C ALA A 388 -29.13 -14.31 19.15
N ALA A 389 -30.35 -14.39 19.69
CA ALA A 389 -30.94 -13.27 20.42
C ALA A 389 -30.40 -13.25 21.88
N ASP A 390 -30.23 -14.42 22.47
CA ASP A 390 -29.31 -14.73 23.58
C ASP A 390 -28.22 -15.74 23.04
N ASP A 391 -27.73 -16.80 23.73
CA ASP A 391 -26.46 -17.51 23.36
C ASP A 391 -26.54 -18.92 22.69
N VAL A 392 -25.53 -19.31 21.88
CA VAL A 392 -25.34 -20.70 21.36
C VAL A 392 -23.90 -21.26 21.38
N SER A 393 -23.66 -22.55 21.72
CA SER A 393 -22.28 -23.11 21.80
C SER A 393 -22.06 -24.54 21.27
N LEU A 394 -20.82 -24.89 20.87
CA LEU A 394 -20.37 -26.23 20.41
C LEU A 394 -19.07 -26.73 21.07
N GLY A 395 -19.03 -28.02 21.42
CA GLY A 395 -17.81 -28.75 21.81
C GLY A 395 -16.88 -29.16 20.66
N ASP A 396 -15.77 -29.83 21.00
CA ASP A 396 -14.77 -30.37 20.06
C ASP A 396 -15.36 -31.40 19.08
N ASP A 397 -14.99 -31.28 17.79
CA ASP A 397 -15.50 -32.10 16.68
C ASP A 397 -17.06 -32.16 16.60
N ALA A 398 -17.75 -31.29 17.35
CA ALA A 398 -19.20 -31.18 17.40
C ALA A 398 -19.72 -30.36 16.22
N GLN A 399 -21.01 -30.50 15.91
CA GLN A 399 -21.54 -29.96 14.66
C GLN A 399 -22.95 -29.39 14.83
N ILE A 400 -23.09 -28.07 14.91
CA ILE A 400 -24.33 -27.38 14.48
C ILE A 400 -24.40 -27.53 12.98
N LYS A 401 -25.34 -28.36 12.56
CA LYS A 401 -25.90 -28.49 11.23
C LYS A 401 -27.35 -28.00 11.18
N GLY A 402 -27.95 -27.80 12.37
CA GLY A 402 -29.26 -27.24 12.62
C GLY A 402 -29.17 -25.77 13.00
N ALA A 403 -29.91 -25.40 14.04
CA ALA A 403 -30.24 -24.04 14.43
C ALA A 403 -29.59 -23.71 15.81
N VAL A 404 -30.11 -22.85 16.69
CA VAL A 404 -30.44 -21.40 16.64
C VAL A 404 -30.92 -21.00 18.05
N ASP A 405 -30.43 -19.88 18.58
CA ASP A 405 -31.15 -19.07 19.58
C ASP A 405 -31.97 -18.01 18.81
N ALA A 406 -33.28 -18.23 18.73
CA ALA A 406 -34.22 -17.23 18.21
C ALA A 406 -34.90 -16.44 19.34
N GLY A 407 -34.35 -16.51 20.56
CA GLY A 407 -34.91 -16.04 21.82
C GLY A 407 -34.72 -17.06 22.96
N GLY A 408 -33.47 -17.33 23.35
CA GLY A 408 -33.04 -18.13 24.52
C GLY A 408 -32.01 -19.23 24.20
N ASP A 409 -31.25 -19.65 25.22
CA ASP A 409 -29.93 -20.29 25.06
C ASP A 409 -29.93 -21.73 24.47
N VAL A 410 -28.92 -22.07 23.64
CA VAL A 410 -28.65 -23.43 23.09
C VAL A 410 -27.18 -23.88 23.34
N SER A 411 -26.88 -25.17 23.53
CA SER A 411 -25.48 -25.65 23.68
C SER A 411 -25.20 -27.09 23.19
N LEU A 412 -23.93 -27.53 23.07
CA LEU A 412 -23.50 -28.84 22.52
C LEU A 412 -22.24 -29.48 23.13
N GLY A 413 -22.26 -30.79 23.39
CA GLY A 413 -21.08 -31.59 23.79
C GLY A 413 -20.15 -32.08 22.66
N GLU A 414 -19.07 -32.80 23.02
CA GLU A 414 -18.06 -33.33 22.07
C GLU A 414 -18.64 -34.37 21.09
N ASN A 415 -18.30 -34.28 19.79
CA ASN A 415 -18.84 -35.13 18.71
C ASN A 415 -20.38 -35.16 18.62
N ALA A 416 -21.07 -34.33 19.40
CA ALA A 416 -22.49 -34.14 19.35
C ALA A 416 -22.86 -33.28 18.12
N GLN A 417 -24.08 -33.40 17.64
CA GLN A 417 -24.43 -32.94 16.30
C GLN A 417 -25.81 -32.29 16.32
N ILE A 418 -25.90 -30.98 16.62
CA ILE A 418 -27.13 -30.19 16.39
C ILE A 418 -27.55 -30.43 14.97
N LYS A 419 -28.65 -31.14 14.86
CA LYS A 419 -29.39 -31.36 13.64
C LYS A 419 -30.56 -30.40 13.57
N ASP A 420 -31.08 -29.99 14.74
CA ASP A 420 -32.19 -29.07 14.86
C ASP A 420 -31.98 -28.07 16.01
N ASP A 421 -31.96 -28.50 17.28
CA ASP A 421 -31.97 -27.69 18.52
C ASP A 421 -31.43 -26.24 18.45
N LEU A 422 -32.19 -25.16 18.69
CA LEU A 422 -33.65 -24.91 18.64
C LEU A 422 -34.35 -24.44 19.93
N THR A 423 -33.77 -23.53 20.71
CA THR A 423 -34.63 -22.73 21.59
C THR A 423 -35.51 -21.81 20.76
N ALA A 424 -36.81 -21.82 21.08
CA ALA A 424 -37.80 -20.97 20.44
C ALA A 424 -38.68 -20.27 21.49
N GLY A 425 -38.05 -19.50 22.39
CA GLY A 425 -38.71 -18.89 23.56
C GLY A 425 -38.68 -19.77 24.81
N GLY A 426 -37.59 -20.53 25.01
CA GLY A 426 -37.33 -21.42 26.16
C GLY A 426 -36.08 -22.28 25.97
N ASP A 427 -35.24 -22.40 27.00
CA ASP A 427 -33.82 -22.83 26.98
C ASP A 427 -33.53 -24.32 26.62
N LEU A 428 -32.32 -24.62 26.09
CA LEU A 428 -31.99 -25.87 25.38
C LEU A 428 -30.55 -26.43 25.58
N ASP A 429 -30.38 -27.68 26.04
CA ASP A 429 -29.06 -28.28 26.36
C ASP A 429 -28.76 -29.72 25.85
N LEU A 430 -27.48 -30.10 25.69
CA LEU A 430 -27.03 -31.29 24.93
C LEU A 430 -25.72 -31.99 25.36
N GLY A 431 -25.74 -33.33 25.47
CA GLY A 431 -24.60 -34.16 25.92
C GLY A 431 -23.49 -34.51 24.89
N GLU A 432 -22.60 -35.45 25.25
CA GLU A 432 -21.53 -35.98 24.37
C GLU A 432 -22.02 -37.03 23.37
N ASN A 433 -21.49 -37.00 22.14
CA ASN A 433 -22.02 -37.74 20.98
C ASN A 433 -23.53 -37.52 20.75
N ALA A 434 -24.11 -36.54 21.44
CA ALA A 434 -25.53 -36.30 21.48
C ALA A 434 -25.96 -36.00 20.05
N ARG A 435 -26.76 -36.90 19.52
CA ARG A 435 -27.29 -36.91 18.16
C ARG A 435 -28.49 -35.98 18.03
N VAL A 436 -28.43 -34.89 18.80
CA VAL A 436 -29.38 -33.79 19.00
C VAL A 436 -30.79 -34.24 18.92
N ASP A 437 -31.32 -34.68 20.05
CA ASP A 437 -30.91 -34.74 21.48
C ASP A 437 -31.26 -33.68 22.53
N GLY A 438 -31.95 -32.56 22.29
CA GLY A 438 -32.00 -31.50 23.32
C GLY A 438 -33.37 -30.96 23.70
N ASP A 439 -33.42 -30.31 24.86
CA ASP A 439 -34.53 -29.52 25.45
C ASP A 439 -35.04 -28.47 24.47
N VAL A 440 -35.77 -28.86 23.42
CA VAL A 440 -36.50 -27.96 22.48
C VAL A 440 -37.69 -27.32 23.19
N SER A 441 -37.39 -26.66 24.29
CA SER A 441 -38.28 -25.75 24.97
C SER A 441 -38.63 -24.64 23.99
N ILE A 442 -39.93 -24.38 23.92
CA ILE A 442 -40.53 -23.36 23.09
C ILE A 442 -41.41 -22.55 24.05
N GLY A 443 -41.91 -21.40 23.60
CA GLY A 443 -43.22 -20.98 24.08
C GLY A 443 -44.29 -22.05 23.84
N SER A 444 -45.57 -21.69 23.94
CA SER A 444 -46.70 -22.58 23.63
C SER A 444 -46.44 -23.43 22.37
N ASN A 445 -46.61 -24.76 22.45
CA ASN A 445 -46.32 -25.81 21.46
C ASN A 445 -44.81 -26.16 21.25
N ALA A 446 -44.26 -27.15 21.98
CA ALA A 446 -42.82 -27.53 21.99
C ALA A 446 -42.49 -28.99 21.57
N THR A 447 -41.29 -29.27 21.02
CA THR A 447 -40.98 -30.57 20.31
C THR A 447 -39.51 -31.06 20.37
N LEU A 448 -39.18 -32.03 21.22
CA LEU A 448 -37.79 -32.49 21.50
C LEU A 448 -37.51 -33.94 21.03
N THR A 449 -36.30 -34.19 20.49
CA THR A 449 -35.99 -35.28 19.50
C THR A 449 -34.71 -36.05 19.87
N MET A 450 -34.54 -37.39 19.79
CA MET A 450 -33.40 -38.15 20.43
C MET A 450 -32.61 -39.18 19.55
N GLY A 451 -31.45 -39.68 20.03
CA GLY A 451 -30.59 -40.71 19.40
C GLY A 451 -30.04 -41.86 20.31
N PRO A 452 -29.37 -42.90 19.75
CA PRO A 452 -29.19 -44.22 20.40
C PRO A 452 -28.05 -44.37 21.43
N ASN A 453 -28.38 -44.56 22.72
CA ASN A 453 -27.54 -44.21 23.90
C ASN A 453 -27.08 -42.74 23.90
N SER A 454 -27.59 -41.98 22.95
CA SER A 454 -27.59 -40.54 22.92
C SER A 454 -28.77 -40.08 23.80
N ALA A 455 -29.11 -38.81 23.75
CA ALA A 455 -29.11 -38.00 24.94
C ALA A 455 -29.98 -36.71 24.93
N ILE A 456 -31.20 -36.67 24.36
CA ILE A 456 -32.27 -35.99 25.16
C ILE A 456 -32.63 -36.85 26.34
N THR A 457 -31.73 -36.77 27.29
CA THR A 457 -32.04 -36.89 28.70
C THR A 457 -32.84 -35.68 29.20
N GLY A 458 -32.84 -34.58 28.44
CA GLY A 458 -33.58 -33.35 28.69
C GLY A 458 -35.09 -33.50 28.82
N GLU A 459 -35.71 -32.43 29.29
CA GLU A 459 -37.14 -32.26 29.49
C GLU A 459 -37.72 -31.35 28.41
N LEU A 460 -39.03 -31.45 28.19
CA LEU A 460 -39.70 -30.63 27.21
C LEU A 460 -40.87 -29.88 27.82
N GLU A 461 -40.82 -28.57 27.61
CA GLU A 461 -41.76 -27.60 28.16
C GLU A 461 -42.27 -26.65 27.09
N ALA A 462 -43.48 -26.14 27.31
CA ALA A 462 -44.10 -25.03 26.60
C ALA A 462 -44.98 -24.25 27.58
N ASP A 463 -45.41 -23.03 27.23
CA ASP A 463 -46.42 -22.32 28.05
C ASP A 463 -47.76 -23.08 28.21
N ASP A 464 -47.98 -24.15 27.43
CA ASP A 464 -49.09 -25.09 27.62
C ASP A 464 -48.59 -26.55 27.49
N PRO A 465 -48.32 -27.27 28.60
CA PRO A 465 -47.92 -28.69 28.62
C PRO A 465 -48.82 -29.65 27.84
N SER A 466 -50.06 -29.29 27.53
CA SER A 466 -50.95 -30.11 26.68
C SER A 466 -50.66 -29.97 25.17
N THR A 467 -49.70 -29.13 24.78
CA THR A 467 -49.26 -28.85 23.40
C THR A 467 -47.82 -29.32 23.10
N VAL A 468 -47.22 -30.05 24.04
CA VAL A 468 -45.81 -30.46 24.06
C VAL A 468 -45.65 -31.90 23.50
N THR A 469 -44.53 -32.30 22.87
CA THR A 469 -44.38 -33.65 22.23
C THR A 469 -42.93 -34.21 22.16
N ILE A 470 -42.75 -35.49 22.53
CA ILE A 470 -41.48 -36.09 23.01
C ILE A 470 -41.09 -37.39 22.25
N GLU A 471 -39.87 -37.54 21.70
CA GLU A 471 -39.48 -38.69 20.82
C GLU A 471 -38.01 -39.23 20.91
N CYS A 472 -37.77 -40.56 21.00
CA CYS A 472 -36.44 -41.16 21.25
C CYS A 472 -36.08 -42.55 20.66
N ALA A 473 -34.80 -42.91 20.82
CA ALA A 473 -34.16 -44.19 20.44
C ALA A 473 -33.95 -45.18 21.63
N PRO A 474 -33.40 -46.40 21.41
CA PRO A 474 -33.23 -47.42 22.47
C PRO A 474 -31.95 -47.28 23.30
N GLY A 475 -32.02 -47.57 24.61
CA GLY A 475 -30.98 -47.17 25.58
C GLY A 475 -30.95 -45.65 25.80
N ALA A 476 -31.91 -44.99 25.17
CA ALA A 476 -32.15 -43.59 25.09
C ALA A 476 -33.58 -43.34 25.60
N THR A 477 -33.78 -42.15 26.14
CA THR A 477 -34.42 -42.00 27.43
C THR A 477 -34.69 -40.54 27.77
N ILE A 478 -35.81 -39.98 27.32
CA ILE A 478 -36.26 -38.65 27.76
C ILE A 478 -36.60 -38.72 29.24
N ASP A 479 -36.00 -37.83 30.04
CA ASP A 479 -35.97 -37.90 31.51
C ASP A 479 -35.70 -39.33 32.03
N GLY A 480 -34.68 -40.00 31.48
CA GLY A 480 -34.31 -41.37 31.89
C GLY A 480 -35.35 -42.46 31.58
N THR A 481 -36.54 -42.08 31.14
CA THR A 481 -37.68 -42.95 30.84
C THR A 481 -37.50 -43.47 29.42
N SER A 482 -37.49 -44.81 29.23
CA SER A 482 -37.55 -45.38 27.88
C SER A 482 -38.71 -44.71 27.15
N CYS A 483 -38.41 -44.09 26.01
CA CYS A 483 -39.20 -42.97 25.46
C CYS A 483 -40.70 -43.18 25.47
N ASP A 484 -41.04 -44.40 25.12
CA ASP A 484 -42.32 -45.06 25.01
C ASP A 484 -43.21 -44.94 26.27
N SER A 485 -42.68 -44.33 27.35
CA SER A 485 -43.31 -44.16 28.66
C SER A 485 -43.27 -42.73 29.24
N TYR A 486 -42.60 -41.77 28.60
CA TYR A 486 -42.63 -40.38 29.09
C TYR A 486 -43.98 -39.72 28.76
N THR A 487 -44.47 -38.86 29.66
CA THR A 487 -45.63 -37.98 29.42
C THR A 487 -45.50 -36.68 30.22
N PHE A 488 -45.96 -35.57 29.64
CA PHE A 488 -46.07 -34.26 30.29
C PHE A 488 -46.85 -34.30 31.61
N GLY A 489 -46.39 -33.51 32.58
CA GLY A 489 -46.90 -33.43 33.96
C GLY A 489 -48.23 -32.70 34.14
#